data_AF-A0A1V5TD18-F1
#
_entry.id   AF-A0A1V5TD18-F1
#
_cell.length_a   1.000
_cell.length_b   1.000
_cell.length_c   1.000
_cell.angle_alpha   90.00
_cell.angle_beta   90.00
_cell.angle_gamma   90.00
#
_symmetry.space_group_name_H-M   'P 1'
#
loop_
_entity.id
_entity.type
_entity.pdbx_description
1 polymer ?
#
loop_
_entity_poly.entity_id
_entity_poly.type
_entity_poly.pdbx_seq_one_letter_code
_entity_poly.pdbx_strand_id
1 'polypeptide(L)'
;MNTMNEIRFGDNLAVLKDNIVKTSILPQKNTELTRNLKLQGNVVIEGGVFSNTIDIENGPAVFKGAVYTNRELHILNTSKDTVIFEKAVASADSVNALLTAGQAVFGADINAMSVKLKNCFIAGSIFAAEVYLENCVVLGGVFGTKKITLQNTIAGTFNSPEVNMSGIDYLLYPSAFSVEPISPLPGTELFNLALADLGALYKGVTQSETSGKVRMDFQHDSQRTVLTDPNDQSGIGGNIIINSYSIATRVLAADMLDLEKLENHFLISAGSLGSQILKTYTLAKTDGTKSDELSLISIANFFFKILSGEIEVQELSSAVKLSDLKRMLE
;
A
#
# COMPACT_ATOMS: atom_id res chain seq x y z
N MET A 1 -12.21 -24.25 17.10
CA MET A 1 -12.53 -23.95 15.68
C MET A 1 -13.08 -25.18 15.02
N ASN A 2 -14.15 -25.04 14.24
CA ASN A 2 -14.79 -26.14 13.51
C ASN A 2 -14.30 -26.16 12.05
N THR A 3 -13.72 -27.29 11.63
CA THR A 3 -13.21 -27.48 10.27
C THR A 3 -14.32 -27.93 9.32
N MET A 4 -14.50 -27.21 8.22
CA MET A 4 -15.46 -27.52 7.15
C MET A 4 -14.71 -27.96 5.89
N ASN A 5 -14.94 -29.22 5.48
CA ASN A 5 -14.34 -29.83 4.29
C ASN A 5 -15.22 -29.73 3.03
N GLU A 6 -16.53 -29.57 3.20
CA GLU A 6 -17.50 -29.32 2.13
C GLU A 6 -18.51 -28.33 2.71
N ILE A 7 -18.79 -27.22 2.02
CA ILE A 7 -19.78 -26.25 2.48
C ILE A 7 -21.00 -26.27 1.59
N ARG A 8 -22.13 -26.64 2.19
CA ARG A 8 -23.46 -26.41 1.63
C ARG A 8 -24.06 -25.23 2.36
N PHE A 9 -23.98 -24.06 1.74
CA PHE A 9 -24.68 -22.88 2.24
C PHE A 9 -26.16 -23.01 1.88
N GLY A 10 -27.03 -22.94 2.89
CA GLY A 10 -28.44 -22.62 2.71
C GLY A 10 -28.64 -21.11 2.71
N ASP A 11 -29.72 -20.65 2.06
CA ASP A 11 -30.16 -19.24 1.98
C ASP A 11 -29.16 -18.23 1.39
N ASN A 12 -29.61 -16.97 1.29
CA ASN A 12 -28.85 -15.82 0.78
C ASN A 12 -27.78 -15.31 1.76
N LEU A 13 -27.65 -15.86 2.97
CA LEU A 13 -26.67 -15.42 3.97
C LEU A 13 -25.91 -16.62 4.54
N ALA A 14 -24.59 -16.61 4.36
CA ALA A 14 -23.66 -17.52 4.99
C ALA A 14 -23.03 -16.86 6.21
N VAL A 15 -23.12 -17.49 7.39
CA VAL A 15 -22.43 -17.03 8.60
C VAL A 15 -21.33 -18.02 8.96
N LEU A 16 -20.08 -17.54 9.03
CA LEU A 16 -18.93 -18.30 9.51
C LEU A 16 -18.56 -17.79 10.90
N LYS A 17 -18.56 -18.70 11.87
CA LYS A 17 -18.17 -18.42 13.24
C LYS A 17 -17.20 -19.46 13.77
N ASP A 18 -15.99 -19.01 14.10
CA ASP A 18 -14.92 -19.88 14.61
C ASP A 18 -14.62 -21.08 13.69
N ASN A 19 -14.54 -20.82 12.37
CA ASN A 19 -14.45 -21.86 11.33
C ASN A 19 -13.12 -21.88 10.58
N ILE A 20 -12.72 -23.09 10.14
CA ILE A 20 -11.69 -23.29 9.12
C ILE A 20 -12.37 -23.86 7.88
N VAL A 21 -12.36 -23.10 6.79
CA VAL A 21 -12.95 -23.45 5.49
C VAL A 21 -11.84 -23.86 4.54
N LYS A 22 -11.76 -25.14 4.19
CA LYS A 22 -10.69 -25.66 3.31
C LYS A 22 -10.95 -25.46 1.81
N THR A 23 -12.22 -25.36 1.43
CA THR A 23 -12.65 -25.27 0.03
C THR A 23 -12.90 -23.83 -0.39
N SER A 24 -12.90 -23.56 -1.69
CA SER A 24 -13.32 -22.27 -2.22
C SER A 24 -14.82 -22.05 -1.98
N ILE A 25 -15.20 -20.81 -1.66
CA ILE A 25 -16.59 -20.34 -1.56
C ILE A 25 -16.91 -19.69 -2.90
N LEU A 26 -17.29 -20.49 -3.90
CA LEU A 26 -17.63 -20.00 -5.24
C LEU A 26 -19.10 -20.30 -5.54
N PRO A 27 -19.79 -19.47 -6.34
CA PRO A 27 -21.15 -19.73 -6.75
C PRO A 27 -21.17 -20.93 -7.70
N GLN A 28 -21.97 -21.95 -7.38
CA GLN A 28 -22.23 -23.07 -8.31
C GLN A 28 -23.54 -22.89 -9.08
N LYS A 29 -24.42 -22.00 -8.60
CA LYS A 29 -25.73 -21.70 -9.17
C LYS A 29 -25.95 -20.19 -9.18
N ASN A 30 -26.80 -19.71 -10.09
CA ASN A 30 -27.11 -18.28 -10.19
C ASN A 30 -27.66 -17.68 -8.89
N THR A 31 -28.42 -18.45 -8.11
CA THR A 31 -28.95 -18.00 -6.81
C THR A 31 -27.86 -17.73 -5.77
N GLU A 32 -26.66 -18.29 -5.95
CA GLU A 32 -25.52 -18.07 -5.05
C GLU A 32 -24.74 -16.80 -5.39
N LEU A 33 -25.00 -16.16 -6.54
CA LEU A 33 -24.37 -14.89 -6.91
C LEU A 33 -24.79 -13.75 -5.96
N THR A 34 -25.95 -13.87 -5.33
CA THR A 34 -26.50 -12.90 -4.37
C THR A 34 -26.23 -13.29 -2.91
N ARG A 35 -25.45 -14.35 -2.67
CA ARG A 35 -25.14 -14.81 -1.31
C ARG A 35 -24.23 -13.81 -0.62
N ASN A 36 -24.62 -13.35 0.56
CA ASN A 36 -23.80 -12.55 1.46
C ASN A 36 -23.02 -13.47 2.40
N LEU A 37 -21.86 -13.02 2.85
CA LEU A 37 -20.98 -13.77 3.75
C LEU A 37 -20.68 -12.90 4.97
N LYS A 38 -20.88 -13.46 6.16
CA LYS A 38 -20.67 -12.77 7.43
C LYS A 38 -19.71 -13.57 8.29
N LEU A 39 -18.65 -12.92 8.77
CA LEU A 39 -17.60 -13.54 9.58
C LEU A 39 -17.67 -13.03 11.01
N GLN A 40 -17.57 -13.97 11.96
CA GLN A 40 -17.55 -13.70 13.39
C GLN A 40 -16.49 -14.58 14.09
N GLY A 41 -15.73 -14.01 15.02
CA GLY A 41 -14.70 -14.77 15.75
C GLY A 41 -13.54 -15.22 14.84
N ASN A 42 -12.94 -16.37 15.13
CA ASN A 42 -11.72 -16.82 14.44
C ASN A 42 -12.03 -17.59 13.16
N VAL A 43 -11.91 -16.95 12.00
CA VAL A 43 -12.25 -17.55 10.71
C VAL A 43 -11.03 -17.64 9.79
N VAL A 44 -10.78 -18.84 9.25
CA VAL A 44 -9.74 -19.07 8.24
C VAL A 44 -10.38 -19.66 7.00
N ILE A 45 -10.13 -19.05 5.83
CA ILE A 45 -10.64 -19.53 4.54
C ILE A 45 -9.45 -19.77 3.61
N GLU A 46 -9.24 -21.04 3.23
CA GLU A 46 -8.07 -21.45 2.44
C GLU A 46 -8.30 -21.30 0.93
N GLY A 47 -9.54 -21.49 0.47
CA GLY A 47 -9.91 -21.34 -0.93
C GLY A 47 -10.26 -19.92 -1.34
N GLY A 48 -10.49 -19.71 -2.63
CA GLY A 48 -10.97 -18.43 -3.15
C GLY A 48 -12.40 -18.13 -2.71
N VAL A 49 -12.73 -16.86 -2.52
CA VAL A 49 -14.04 -16.42 -2.04
C VAL A 49 -14.71 -15.52 -3.06
N PHE A 50 -15.92 -15.88 -3.45
CA PHE A 50 -16.88 -15.02 -4.11
C PHE A 50 -18.08 -14.83 -3.20
N SER A 51 -18.51 -13.59 -3.03
CA SER A 51 -19.72 -13.23 -2.30
C SER A 51 -20.37 -11.99 -2.90
N ASN A 52 -21.65 -11.76 -2.64
CA ASN A 52 -22.29 -10.50 -2.95
C ASN A 52 -21.80 -9.39 -2.01
N THR A 53 -21.84 -9.64 -0.70
CA THR A 53 -21.15 -8.82 0.31
C THR A 53 -20.32 -9.70 1.25
N ILE A 54 -19.25 -9.16 1.80
CA ILE A 54 -18.51 -9.76 2.92
C ILE A 54 -18.51 -8.76 4.07
N ASP A 55 -19.08 -9.16 5.20
CA ASP A 55 -19.10 -8.38 6.44
C ASP A 55 -18.27 -9.09 7.51
N ILE A 56 -17.18 -8.47 7.95
CA ILE A 56 -16.30 -8.98 9.01
C ILE A 56 -16.58 -8.19 10.29
N GLU A 57 -17.33 -8.78 11.22
CA GLU A 57 -17.79 -8.07 12.42
C GLU A 57 -16.76 -8.04 13.54
N ASN A 58 -16.13 -9.18 13.82
CA ASN A 58 -15.18 -9.33 14.91
C ASN A 58 -14.28 -10.56 14.73
N GLY A 59 -13.19 -10.58 15.49
CA GLY A 59 -12.26 -11.71 15.52
C GLY A 59 -11.23 -11.67 14.39
N PRO A 60 -10.14 -12.43 14.52
CA PRO A 60 -9.17 -12.53 13.46
C PRO A 60 -9.78 -13.30 12.28
N ALA A 61 -9.62 -12.77 11.08
CA ALA A 61 -10.05 -13.42 9.86
C ALA A 61 -8.87 -13.52 8.89
N VAL A 62 -8.62 -14.72 8.33
CA VAL A 62 -7.52 -14.97 7.39
C VAL A 62 -8.08 -15.57 6.10
N PHE A 63 -7.88 -14.86 5.00
CA PHE A 63 -8.21 -15.30 3.65
C PHE A 63 -6.92 -15.65 2.91
N LYS A 64 -6.68 -16.95 2.67
CA LYS A 64 -5.51 -17.43 1.91
C LYS A 64 -5.73 -17.42 0.40
N GLY A 65 -6.99 -17.47 -0.02
CA GLY A 65 -7.41 -17.36 -1.41
C GLY A 65 -7.68 -15.92 -1.84
N ALA A 66 -7.83 -15.72 -3.15
CA ALA A 66 -8.30 -14.43 -3.69
C ALA A 66 -9.76 -14.18 -3.30
N VAL A 67 -10.10 -12.92 -3.07
CA VAL A 67 -11.45 -12.52 -2.64
C VAL A 67 -12.06 -11.59 -3.66
N TYR A 68 -13.30 -11.89 -4.08
CA TYR A 68 -14.10 -11.04 -4.94
C TYR A 68 -15.48 -10.79 -4.31
N THR A 69 -15.90 -9.52 -4.26
CA THR A 69 -17.25 -9.13 -3.85
C THR A 69 -18.02 -8.44 -4.98
N ASN A 70 -19.28 -8.80 -5.18
CA ASN A 70 -20.09 -8.14 -6.21
C ASN A 70 -20.57 -6.74 -5.78
N ARG A 71 -20.65 -6.45 -4.48
CA ARG A 71 -21.02 -5.12 -3.96
C ARG A 71 -19.98 -4.59 -3.00
N GLU A 72 -19.75 -5.28 -1.90
CA GLU A 72 -18.97 -4.69 -0.82
C GLU A 72 -18.19 -5.72 -0.03
N LEU A 73 -16.92 -5.40 0.24
CA LEU A 73 -16.19 -5.97 1.35
C LEU A 73 -16.11 -4.91 2.45
N HIS A 74 -16.64 -5.22 3.62
CA HIS A 74 -16.68 -4.33 4.76
C HIS A 74 -16.09 -4.99 6.00
N ILE A 75 -15.09 -4.33 6.59
CA ILE A 75 -14.54 -4.67 7.91
C ILE A 75 -15.07 -3.66 8.91
N LEU A 76 -15.80 -4.15 9.92
CA LEU A 76 -16.42 -3.30 10.91
C LEU A 76 -15.37 -2.49 11.68
N ASN A 77 -15.60 -1.18 11.83
CA ASN A 77 -14.65 -0.24 12.43
C ASN A 77 -14.26 -0.56 13.89
N THR A 78 -15.12 -1.29 14.60
CA THR A 78 -14.91 -1.74 15.99
C THR A 78 -14.12 -3.03 16.11
N SER A 79 -13.76 -3.68 15.00
CA SER A 79 -12.90 -4.86 15.02
C SER A 79 -11.53 -4.49 15.62
N LYS A 80 -11.11 -5.27 16.63
CA LYS A 80 -9.83 -5.08 17.35
C LYS A 80 -8.75 -6.03 16.86
N ASP A 81 -9.15 -7.13 16.25
CA ASP A 81 -8.25 -8.17 15.78
C ASP A 81 -7.76 -7.88 14.37
N THR A 82 -6.65 -8.52 14.00
CA THR A 82 -6.08 -8.36 12.66
C THR A 82 -6.84 -9.20 11.64
N VAL A 83 -7.23 -8.56 10.52
CA VAL A 83 -7.79 -9.24 9.34
C VAL A 83 -6.72 -9.32 8.26
N ILE A 84 -6.51 -10.50 7.69
CA ILE A 84 -5.43 -10.77 6.72
C ILE A 84 -6.01 -11.33 5.43
N PHE A 85 -5.63 -10.73 4.31
CA PHE A 85 -5.87 -11.24 2.96
C PHE A 85 -4.53 -11.55 2.31
N GLU A 86 -4.18 -12.81 2.07
CA GLU A 86 -2.87 -13.18 1.52
C GLU A 86 -2.75 -12.98 0.00
N LYS A 87 -3.90 -12.80 -0.67
CA LYS A 87 -4.03 -12.63 -2.12
C LYS A 87 -4.91 -11.44 -2.48
N ALA A 88 -5.02 -11.18 -3.78
CA ALA A 88 -5.73 -10.02 -4.30
C ALA A 88 -7.19 -9.97 -3.83
N VAL A 89 -7.64 -8.75 -3.54
CA VAL A 89 -9.00 -8.44 -3.13
C VAL A 89 -9.62 -7.54 -4.19
N ALA A 90 -10.77 -7.94 -4.70
CA ALA A 90 -11.50 -7.17 -5.68
C ALA A 90 -12.96 -6.99 -5.28
N SER A 91 -13.55 -5.86 -5.66
CA SER A 91 -14.97 -5.60 -5.49
C SER A 91 -15.51 -4.88 -6.71
N ALA A 92 -16.73 -5.19 -7.16
CA ALA A 92 -17.33 -4.43 -8.26
C ALA A 92 -17.73 -3.01 -7.84
N ASP A 93 -17.91 -2.77 -6.54
CA ASP A 93 -18.35 -1.47 -6.01
C ASP A 93 -17.39 -0.96 -4.92
N SER A 94 -17.33 -1.54 -3.71
CA SER A 94 -16.44 -0.99 -2.68
C SER A 94 -15.68 -1.98 -1.81
N VAL A 95 -14.54 -1.51 -1.27
CA VAL A 95 -13.75 -2.14 -0.20
C VAL A 95 -13.57 -1.12 0.93
N ASN A 96 -14.18 -1.39 2.08
CA ASN A 96 -14.24 -0.47 3.21
C ASN A 96 -13.66 -1.12 4.48
N ALA A 97 -12.65 -0.50 5.07
CA ALA A 97 -12.06 -0.92 6.33
C ALA A 97 -11.61 0.31 7.12
N LEU A 98 -12.54 0.97 7.81
CA LEU A 98 -12.26 2.19 8.59
C LEU A 98 -11.96 1.85 10.06
N LEU A 99 -10.91 1.06 10.29
CA LEU A 99 -10.60 0.49 11.60
C LEU A 99 -10.17 1.56 12.60
N THR A 100 -10.63 1.42 13.86
CA THR A 100 -10.30 2.35 14.95
C THR A 100 -9.34 1.77 15.97
N ALA A 101 -9.32 0.44 16.13
CA ALA A 101 -8.51 -0.25 17.13
C ALA A 101 -7.73 -1.44 16.56
N GLY A 102 -8.28 -2.13 15.55
CA GLY A 102 -7.60 -3.20 14.84
C GLY A 102 -6.83 -2.73 13.60
N GLN A 103 -6.38 -3.71 12.82
CA GLN A 103 -5.62 -3.50 11.59
C GLN A 103 -6.08 -4.50 10.51
N ALA A 104 -6.04 -4.09 9.24
CA ALA A 104 -6.19 -5.01 8.12
C ALA A 104 -4.91 -5.07 7.29
N VAL A 105 -4.55 -6.26 6.83
CA VAL A 105 -3.34 -6.52 6.06
C VAL A 105 -3.72 -7.19 4.75
N PHE A 106 -3.52 -6.46 3.65
CA PHE A 106 -3.73 -6.93 2.29
C PHE A 106 -2.37 -7.28 1.69
N GLY A 107 -2.17 -8.57 1.40
CA GLY A 107 -0.93 -9.16 0.91
C GLY A 107 -0.68 -8.98 -0.59
N ALA A 108 -1.60 -8.34 -1.30
CA ALA A 108 -1.56 -8.12 -2.74
C ALA A 108 -2.43 -6.92 -3.13
N ASP A 109 -2.77 -6.81 -4.43
CA ASP A 109 -3.52 -5.69 -4.98
C ASP A 109 -4.98 -5.63 -4.50
N ILE A 110 -5.50 -4.40 -4.45
CA ILE A 110 -6.92 -4.09 -4.22
C ILE A 110 -7.49 -3.43 -5.48
N ASN A 111 -8.62 -3.94 -5.97
CA ASN A 111 -9.33 -3.35 -7.11
C ASN A 111 -10.82 -3.14 -6.81
N ALA A 112 -11.30 -1.91 -6.83
CA ALA A 112 -12.73 -1.60 -6.63
C ALA A 112 -13.14 -0.27 -7.23
N MET A 113 -14.43 0.05 -7.31
CA MET A 113 -14.84 1.41 -7.68
C MET A 113 -14.48 2.44 -6.60
N SER A 114 -14.66 2.09 -5.33
CA SER A 114 -14.27 2.92 -4.18
C SER A 114 -13.50 2.11 -3.13
N VAL A 115 -12.41 2.68 -2.63
CA VAL A 115 -11.58 2.07 -1.58
C VAL A 115 -11.42 3.06 -0.42
N LYS A 116 -11.88 2.69 0.77
CA LYS A 116 -11.77 3.53 1.99
C LYS A 116 -11.14 2.73 3.12
N LEU A 117 -9.89 3.06 3.44
CA LEU A 117 -9.09 2.31 4.38
C LEU A 117 -8.52 3.20 5.48
N LYS A 118 -8.58 2.71 6.71
CA LYS A 118 -7.93 3.28 7.88
C LYS A 118 -7.22 2.18 8.65
N ASN A 119 -5.99 2.44 9.10
CA ASN A 119 -5.15 1.44 9.80
C ASN A 119 -4.95 0.16 8.97
N CYS A 120 -4.65 0.33 7.68
CA CYS A 120 -4.48 -0.80 6.75
C CYS A 120 -3.07 -0.84 6.14
N PHE A 121 -2.53 -2.05 6.01
CA PHE A 121 -1.31 -2.33 5.26
C PHE A 121 -1.67 -2.99 3.92
N ILE A 122 -1.02 -2.56 2.84
CA ILE A 122 -1.21 -3.08 1.49
C ILE A 122 0.17 -3.36 0.89
N ALA A 123 0.48 -4.64 0.69
CA ALA A 123 1.68 -5.10 0.00
C ALA A 123 1.57 -5.01 -1.54
N GLY A 124 0.41 -4.65 -2.08
CA GLY A 124 0.23 -4.43 -3.52
C GLY A 124 -0.04 -2.97 -3.87
N SER A 125 -0.74 -2.80 -4.98
CA SER A 125 -1.28 -1.53 -5.46
C SER A 125 -2.79 -1.44 -5.25
N ILE A 126 -3.31 -0.23 -5.19
CA ILE A 126 -4.74 0.06 -5.12
C ILE A 126 -5.17 0.66 -6.47
N PHE A 127 -6.20 0.09 -7.08
CA PHE A 127 -6.82 0.59 -8.29
C PHE A 127 -8.29 0.90 -8.01
N ALA A 128 -8.66 2.18 -8.05
CA ALA A 128 -10.05 2.59 -7.89
C ALA A 128 -10.41 3.90 -8.60
N ALA A 129 -11.69 4.24 -8.64
CA ALA A 129 -12.08 5.60 -9.04
C ALA A 129 -11.82 6.59 -7.91
N GLU A 130 -12.20 6.22 -6.69
CA GLU A 130 -12.02 7.03 -5.49
C GLU A 130 -11.28 6.24 -4.41
N VAL A 131 -10.18 6.80 -3.91
CA VAL A 131 -9.39 6.21 -2.83
C VAL A 131 -9.32 7.17 -1.64
N TYR A 132 -9.59 6.66 -0.44
CA TYR A 132 -9.38 7.35 0.83
C TYR A 132 -8.50 6.50 1.74
N LEU A 133 -7.34 7.03 2.13
CA LEU A 133 -6.38 6.38 3.02
C LEU A 133 -6.11 7.27 4.23
N GLU A 134 -6.29 6.72 5.43
CA GLU A 134 -5.91 7.37 6.68
C GLU A 134 -5.06 6.42 7.54
N ASN A 135 -3.86 6.82 7.94
CA ASN A 135 -2.96 5.95 8.71
C ASN A 135 -2.77 4.59 8.00
N CYS A 136 -2.35 4.64 6.74
CA CYS A 136 -2.20 3.46 5.88
C CYS A 136 -0.79 3.36 5.32
N VAL A 137 -0.40 2.14 4.95
CA VAL A 137 0.86 1.86 4.26
C VAL A 137 0.54 1.07 2.99
N VAL A 138 0.94 1.60 1.84
CA VAL A 138 0.82 0.96 0.53
C VAL A 138 2.22 0.84 -0.06
N LEU A 139 2.73 -0.38 -0.19
CA LEU A 139 4.06 -0.60 -0.75
C LEU A 139 4.10 -0.44 -2.27
N GLY A 140 2.98 -0.65 -2.94
CA GLY A 140 2.79 -0.40 -4.37
C GLY A 140 2.26 1.00 -4.68
N GLY A 141 1.56 1.13 -5.80
CA GLY A 141 0.98 2.40 -6.24
C GLY A 141 -0.48 2.59 -5.80
N VAL A 142 -0.89 3.84 -5.62
CA VAL A 142 -2.29 4.23 -5.42
C VAL A 142 -2.80 4.92 -6.68
N PHE A 143 -3.69 4.25 -7.42
CA PHE A 143 -4.17 4.70 -8.72
C PHE A 143 -5.66 5.04 -8.64
N GLY A 144 -5.97 6.33 -8.75
CA GLY A 144 -7.31 6.89 -8.72
C GLY A 144 -7.71 7.41 -10.09
N THR A 145 -8.83 6.97 -10.67
CA THR A 145 -9.31 7.55 -11.94
C THR A 145 -10.06 8.85 -11.76
N LYS A 146 -10.42 9.23 -10.51
CA LYS A 146 -11.06 10.50 -10.18
C LYS A 146 -10.32 11.24 -9.06
N LYS A 147 -10.18 10.59 -7.89
CA LYS A 147 -9.72 11.25 -6.67
C LYS A 147 -8.97 10.31 -5.73
N ILE A 148 -7.90 10.81 -5.14
CA ILE A 148 -7.21 10.20 -4.01
C ILE A 148 -7.20 11.18 -2.83
N THR A 149 -7.43 10.68 -1.62
CA THR A 149 -7.20 11.40 -0.36
C THR A 149 -6.22 10.61 0.49
N LEU A 150 -5.11 11.25 0.85
CA LEU A 150 -4.06 10.70 1.69
C LEU A 150 -4.01 11.48 3.01
N GLN A 151 -4.00 10.75 4.11
CA GLN A 151 -3.82 11.32 5.44
C GLN A 151 -2.91 10.42 6.26
N ASN A 152 -1.74 10.92 6.66
CA ASN A 152 -0.74 10.14 7.38
C ASN A 152 -0.49 8.80 6.67
N THR A 153 -0.05 8.82 5.42
CA THR A 153 0.06 7.63 4.59
C THR A 153 1.46 7.45 4.04
N ILE A 154 1.94 6.21 4.04
CA ILE A 154 3.10 5.79 3.22
C ILE A 154 2.55 5.16 1.95
N ALA A 155 2.95 5.65 0.78
CA ALA A 155 2.60 5.06 -0.51
C ALA A 155 3.85 4.84 -1.35
N GLY A 156 3.88 3.81 -2.20
CA GLY A 156 4.97 3.65 -3.17
C GLY A 156 4.98 4.83 -4.14
N THR A 157 3.87 5.03 -4.84
CA THR A 157 3.59 6.18 -5.69
C THR A 157 2.09 6.43 -5.70
N PHE A 158 1.65 7.55 -6.29
CA PHE A 158 0.24 7.75 -6.60
C PHE A 158 0.06 8.42 -7.96
N ASN A 159 -1.10 8.18 -8.57
CA ASN A 159 -1.53 8.88 -9.77
C ASN A 159 -3.05 9.07 -9.73
N SER A 160 -3.51 10.32 -9.78
CA SER A 160 -4.94 10.64 -9.84
C SER A 160 -5.19 12.05 -10.36
N PRO A 161 -6.32 12.32 -11.04
CA PRO A 161 -6.66 13.67 -11.44
C PRO A 161 -6.68 14.66 -10.28
N GLU A 162 -7.42 14.33 -9.21
CA GLU A 162 -7.47 15.10 -7.97
C GLU A 162 -6.74 14.35 -6.84
N VAL A 163 -5.88 15.05 -6.08
CA VAL A 163 -5.20 14.50 -4.91
C VAL A 163 -5.32 15.49 -3.75
N ASN A 164 -5.87 15.04 -2.63
CA ASN A 164 -5.92 15.79 -1.38
C ASN A 164 -4.99 15.14 -0.36
N MET A 165 -4.18 15.96 0.31
CA MET A 165 -3.17 15.49 1.26
C MET A 165 -3.26 16.24 2.58
N SER A 166 -2.99 15.53 3.67
CA SER A 166 -3.02 16.08 5.03
C SER A 166 -2.15 15.29 6.01
N GLY A 167 -1.56 15.98 6.99
CA GLY A 167 -0.68 15.33 7.96
C GLY A 167 0.70 15.02 7.36
N ILE A 168 1.32 13.91 7.75
CA ILE A 168 2.68 13.54 7.31
C ILE A 168 2.61 12.34 6.38
N ASP A 169 2.85 12.57 5.10
CA ASP A 169 2.80 11.55 4.05
C ASP A 169 4.21 11.21 3.53
N TYR A 170 4.38 9.99 3.05
CA TYR A 170 5.65 9.47 2.55
C TYR A 170 5.50 8.79 1.18
N LEU A 171 6.49 8.97 0.31
CA LEU A 171 6.66 8.23 -0.94
C LEU A 171 7.83 7.25 -0.86
N LEU A 172 7.64 6.01 -1.31
CA LEU A 172 8.75 5.03 -1.43
C LEU A 172 9.45 5.11 -2.79
N TYR A 173 8.72 5.50 -3.83
CA TYR A 173 9.27 5.73 -5.17
C TYR A 173 9.56 7.21 -5.39
N PRO A 174 10.52 7.56 -6.27
CA PRO A 174 10.99 8.93 -6.41
C PRO A 174 9.96 9.94 -6.96
N SER A 175 8.84 9.46 -7.49
CA SER A 175 7.87 10.28 -8.23
C SER A 175 6.42 9.91 -7.94
N ALA A 176 5.55 10.92 -8.00
CA ALA A 176 4.09 10.77 -7.99
C ALA A 176 3.44 11.79 -8.94
N PHE A 177 2.17 11.59 -9.29
CA PHE A 177 1.53 12.30 -10.40
C PHE A 177 0.11 12.78 -10.06
N SER A 178 -0.25 13.95 -10.57
CA SER A 178 -1.64 14.42 -10.58
C SER A 178 -1.98 15.27 -11.80
N VAL A 179 -3.26 15.40 -12.15
CA VAL A 179 -3.69 16.31 -13.23
C VAL A 179 -3.85 17.73 -12.68
N GLU A 180 -4.57 17.87 -11.57
CA GLU A 180 -4.69 19.13 -10.84
C GLU A 180 -3.52 19.28 -9.87
N PRO A 181 -2.93 20.48 -9.73
CA PRO A 181 -1.89 20.72 -8.74
C PRO A 181 -2.39 20.39 -7.33
N ILE A 182 -1.57 19.66 -6.57
CA ILE A 182 -1.85 19.34 -5.17
C ILE A 182 -1.91 20.64 -4.36
N SER A 183 -3.04 20.88 -3.71
CA SER A 183 -3.23 21.95 -2.74
C SER A 183 -3.31 21.35 -1.34
N PRO A 184 -2.18 21.19 -0.64
CA PRO A 184 -2.14 20.51 0.65
C PRO A 184 -2.84 21.33 1.74
N LEU A 185 -3.40 20.64 2.74
CA LEU A 185 -3.91 21.33 3.94
C LEU A 185 -2.75 21.97 4.74
N PRO A 186 -3.00 23.04 5.52
CA PRO A 186 -1.98 23.64 6.38
C PRO A 186 -1.32 22.61 7.31
N GLY A 187 0.02 22.61 7.35
CA GLY A 187 0.80 21.67 8.16
C GLY A 187 1.04 20.30 7.51
N THR A 188 0.62 20.10 6.26
CA THR A 188 0.94 18.87 5.52
C THR A 188 2.41 18.83 5.14
N GLU A 189 3.03 17.68 5.33
CA GLU A 189 4.41 17.41 4.94
C GLU A 189 4.48 16.17 4.05
N LEU A 190 5.28 16.25 3.00
CA LEU A 190 5.56 15.12 2.11
C LEU A 190 7.05 14.83 2.14
N PHE A 191 7.40 13.58 2.44
CA PHE A 191 8.78 13.09 2.42
C PHE A 191 8.93 11.95 1.42
N ASN A 192 10.14 11.77 0.91
CA ASN A 192 10.50 10.62 0.10
C ASN A 192 11.50 9.74 0.85
N LEU A 193 11.29 8.42 0.82
CA LEU A 193 12.07 7.42 1.53
C LEU A 193 13.03 6.64 0.60
N ALA A 194 13.13 6.97 -0.69
CA ALA A 194 14.00 6.25 -1.63
C ALA A 194 15.47 6.21 -1.18
N LEU A 195 15.95 7.27 -0.52
CA LEU A 195 17.32 7.37 0.00
C LEU A 195 17.47 7.03 1.49
N ALA A 196 16.39 6.67 2.18
CA ALA A 196 16.41 6.34 3.60
C ALA A 196 16.92 4.92 3.82
N ASP A 197 17.85 4.66 4.73
CA ASP A 197 18.36 3.30 4.98
C ASP A 197 17.34 2.44 5.75
N LEU A 198 16.29 2.00 5.05
CA LEU A 198 15.21 1.18 5.61
C LEU A 198 15.74 -0.18 6.06
N GLY A 199 16.80 -0.67 5.41
CA GLY A 199 17.52 -1.89 5.77
C GLY A 199 18.10 -1.81 7.17
N ALA A 200 18.90 -0.78 7.44
CA ALA A 200 19.48 -0.53 8.76
C ALA A 200 18.39 -0.37 9.82
N LEU A 201 17.35 0.41 9.52
CA LEU A 201 16.24 0.64 10.44
C LEU A 201 15.50 -0.65 10.78
N TYR A 202 15.23 -1.52 9.80
CA TYR A 202 14.61 -2.82 10.03
C TYR A 202 15.50 -3.75 10.86
N LYS A 203 16.82 -3.72 10.63
CA LYS A 203 17.82 -4.47 11.41
C LYS A 203 18.01 -3.94 12.85
N GLY A 204 17.51 -2.74 13.14
CA GLY A 204 17.72 -2.03 14.40
C GLY A 204 19.15 -1.51 14.57
N VAL A 205 19.83 -1.19 13.47
CA VAL A 205 21.20 -0.65 13.46
C VAL A 205 21.19 0.82 13.03
N THR A 206 22.29 1.53 13.30
CA THR A 206 22.43 2.94 12.98
C THR A 206 22.35 3.18 11.47
N GLN A 207 21.58 4.19 11.07
CA GLN A 207 21.46 4.64 9.69
C GLN A 207 22.80 5.20 9.19
N SER A 208 23.13 4.99 7.92
CA SER A 208 24.28 5.66 7.29
C SER A 208 24.11 7.17 7.30
N GLU A 209 25.17 7.94 7.61
CA GLU A 209 25.17 9.41 7.59
C GLU A 209 24.79 10.01 6.22
N THR A 210 24.94 9.24 5.13
CA THR A 210 24.62 9.67 3.76
C THR A 210 23.24 9.20 3.27
N SER A 211 22.43 8.62 4.16
CA SER A 211 21.08 8.16 3.90
C SER A 211 20.05 9.01 4.64
N GLY A 212 18.78 8.98 4.23
CA GLY A 212 17.71 9.63 4.97
C GLY A 212 16.47 9.93 4.13
N LYS A 213 15.41 10.36 4.81
CA LYS A 213 14.21 10.88 4.15
C LYS A 213 14.51 12.25 3.57
N VAL A 214 13.92 12.54 2.41
CA VAL A 214 14.08 13.81 1.71
C VAL A 214 12.75 14.54 1.71
N ARG A 215 12.71 15.76 2.23
CA ARG A 215 11.51 16.61 2.15
C ARG A 215 11.22 16.98 0.69
N MET A 216 9.96 16.82 0.28
CA MET A 216 9.46 17.21 -1.02
C MET A 216 8.69 18.53 -0.91
N ASP A 217 8.96 19.44 -1.83
CA ASP A 217 8.28 20.73 -1.93
C ASP A 217 7.27 20.68 -3.10
N PHE A 218 6.00 20.91 -2.79
CA PHE A 218 4.91 20.83 -3.79
C PHE A 218 5.03 21.84 -4.93
N GLN A 219 5.83 22.90 -4.79
CA GLN A 219 6.06 23.90 -5.84
C GLN A 219 7.36 23.60 -6.58
N HIS A 220 8.47 23.45 -5.86
CA HIS A 220 9.81 23.35 -6.43
C HIS A 220 10.14 21.97 -7.00
N ASP A 221 9.59 20.89 -6.42
CA ASP A 221 9.74 19.53 -6.94
C ASP A 221 8.65 19.15 -7.93
N SER A 222 7.80 20.12 -8.32
CA SER A 222 6.76 19.92 -9.32
C SER A 222 7.23 20.31 -10.72
N GLN A 223 7.01 19.42 -11.68
CA GLN A 223 7.22 19.67 -13.10
C GLN A 223 5.90 19.48 -13.84
N ARG A 224 5.47 20.52 -14.55
CA ARG A 224 4.28 20.46 -15.40
C ARG A 224 4.65 19.98 -16.79
N THR A 225 4.02 18.90 -17.24
CA THR A 225 4.19 18.32 -18.57
C THR A 225 2.85 18.36 -19.32
N VAL A 226 2.91 18.68 -20.61
CA VAL A 226 1.73 18.66 -21.49
C VAL A 226 1.88 17.47 -22.43
N LEU A 227 0.94 16.53 -22.34
CA LEU A 227 0.82 15.42 -23.27
C LEU A 227 -0.10 15.83 -24.42
N THR A 228 0.44 15.76 -25.63
CA THR A 228 -0.25 16.08 -26.89
C THR A 228 -0.48 14.82 -27.69
N ASP A 229 -1.70 14.60 -28.21
CA ASP A 229 -1.94 13.53 -29.19
C ASP A 229 -1.58 14.02 -30.61
N PRO A 230 -0.52 13.48 -31.24
CA PRO A 230 -0.13 13.90 -32.59
C PRO A 230 -1.15 13.54 -33.68
N ASN A 231 -2.12 12.67 -33.40
CA ASN A 231 -3.16 12.28 -34.36
C ASN A 231 -4.46 13.09 -34.22
N ASP A 232 -4.56 13.96 -33.21
CA ASP A 232 -5.74 14.81 -33.07
C ASP A 232 -5.64 16.07 -33.96
N GLN A 233 -6.23 15.98 -35.15
CA GLN A 233 -6.33 17.10 -36.10
C GLN A 233 -7.52 18.02 -35.82
N SER A 234 -8.35 17.70 -34.82
CA SER A 234 -9.58 18.45 -34.53
C SER A 234 -9.36 19.69 -33.66
N GLY A 235 -8.22 19.77 -32.95
CA GLY A 235 -7.97 20.80 -31.94
C GLY A 235 -8.86 20.68 -30.70
N ILE A 236 -9.57 19.56 -30.55
CA ILE A 236 -10.56 19.29 -29.49
C ILE A 236 -10.15 18.07 -28.64
N GLY A 237 -9.26 17.22 -29.14
CA GLY A 237 -8.56 16.17 -28.37
C GLY A 237 -7.59 16.83 -27.40
N GLY A 238 -8.09 17.00 -26.18
CA GLY A 238 -7.48 17.84 -25.15
C GLY A 238 -6.04 17.48 -24.84
N ASN A 239 -5.17 18.48 -24.90
CA ASN A 239 -3.89 18.47 -24.22
C ASN A 239 -4.11 18.04 -22.76
N ILE A 240 -3.55 16.89 -22.35
CA ILE A 240 -3.61 16.46 -20.97
C ILE A 240 -2.41 17.06 -20.24
N ILE A 241 -2.69 17.85 -19.21
CA ILE A 241 -1.66 18.39 -18.34
C ILE A 241 -1.44 17.39 -17.21
N ILE A 242 -0.18 17.06 -16.94
CA ILE A 242 0.22 16.23 -15.81
C ILE A 242 1.25 17.01 -15.00
N ASN A 243 1.03 17.09 -13.68
CA ASN A 243 2.02 17.54 -12.71
C ASN A 243 2.75 16.30 -12.18
N SER A 244 4.07 16.30 -12.34
CA SER A 244 4.98 15.30 -11.78
C SER A 244 5.64 15.88 -10.54
N TYR A 245 5.51 15.23 -9.39
CA TYR A 245 6.21 15.57 -8.15
C TYR A 245 7.36 14.59 -8.00
N SER A 246 8.60 15.05 -8.17
CA SER A 246 9.72 14.13 -8.27
C SER A 246 11.00 14.62 -7.63
N ILE A 247 11.67 13.69 -6.94
CA ILE A 247 13.06 13.85 -6.51
C ILE A 247 14.01 12.94 -7.29
N ALA A 248 13.58 12.37 -8.42
CA ALA A 248 14.33 11.37 -9.16
C ALA A 248 15.76 11.84 -9.50
N THR A 249 15.95 13.11 -9.85
CA THR A 249 17.29 13.66 -10.11
C THR A 249 18.20 13.58 -8.88
N ARG A 250 17.67 13.82 -7.67
CA ARG A 250 18.42 13.70 -6.42
C ARG A 250 18.73 12.23 -6.10
N VAL A 251 17.77 11.34 -6.36
CA VAL A 251 17.96 9.88 -6.14
C VAL A 251 19.01 9.33 -7.09
N LEU A 252 18.90 9.61 -8.39
CA LEU A 252 19.86 9.17 -9.41
C LEU A 252 21.28 9.70 -9.13
N ALA A 253 21.40 10.97 -8.72
CA ALA A 253 22.70 11.53 -8.33
C ALA A 253 23.30 10.80 -7.13
N ALA A 254 22.49 10.39 -6.15
CA ALA A 254 22.95 9.64 -4.99
C ALA A 254 23.31 8.18 -5.32
N ASP A 255 22.56 7.52 -6.20
CA ASP A 255 22.84 6.14 -6.64
C ASP A 255 24.15 6.04 -7.42
N MET A 256 24.50 7.08 -8.20
CA MET A 256 25.80 7.14 -8.86
C MET A 256 26.97 7.32 -7.89
N LEU A 257 26.72 7.81 -6.67
CA LEU A 257 27.74 8.02 -5.64
C LEU A 257 27.95 6.80 -4.76
N ASP A 258 26.95 5.94 -4.59
CA ASP A 258 27.00 4.78 -3.69
C ASP A 258 26.07 3.65 -4.15
N LEU A 259 26.63 2.64 -4.82
CA LEU A 259 25.91 1.47 -5.34
C LEU A 259 25.41 0.51 -4.23
N GLU A 260 25.88 0.65 -2.98
CA GLU A 260 25.44 -0.20 -1.86
C GLU A 260 24.02 0.13 -1.37
N LYS A 261 23.43 1.25 -1.82
CA LYS A 261 22.06 1.68 -1.46
C LYS A 261 20.91 0.84 -2.05
N LEU A 262 21.21 -0.26 -2.74
CA LEU A 262 20.23 -1.19 -3.31
C LEU A 262 19.42 -2.00 -2.28
N GLU A 263 19.79 -2.01 -0.99
CA GLU A 263 19.01 -2.72 0.06
C GLU A 263 17.58 -2.17 0.22
N ASN A 264 17.36 -0.87 -0.01
CA ASN A 264 16.03 -0.26 0.02
C ASN A 264 15.10 -0.83 -1.04
N HIS A 265 15.62 -0.97 -2.27
CA HIS A 265 14.88 -1.58 -3.37
C HIS A 265 14.54 -3.04 -3.05
N PHE A 266 15.41 -3.76 -2.34
CA PHE A 266 15.13 -5.11 -1.88
C PHE A 266 14.00 -5.15 -0.85
N LEU A 267 13.97 -4.27 0.15
CA LEU A 267 12.87 -4.25 1.14
C LEU A 267 11.52 -3.86 0.52
N ILE A 268 11.51 -2.85 -0.36
CA ILE A 268 10.29 -2.43 -1.06
C ILE A 268 9.81 -3.57 -1.97
N SER A 269 10.74 -4.22 -2.69
CA SER A 269 10.43 -5.37 -3.55
C SER A 269 10.00 -6.61 -2.76
N ALA A 270 10.65 -6.91 -1.63
CA ALA A 270 10.33 -8.06 -0.78
C ALA A 270 8.95 -7.90 -0.14
N GLY A 271 8.64 -6.69 0.34
CA GLY A 271 7.32 -6.34 0.82
C GLY A 271 6.27 -6.37 -0.28
N SER A 272 6.59 -5.92 -1.50
CA SER A 272 5.65 -5.92 -2.63
C SER A 272 5.38 -7.30 -3.24
N LEU A 273 6.32 -8.23 -3.07
CA LEU A 273 6.19 -9.60 -3.58
C LEU A 273 5.32 -10.49 -2.69
N GLY A 274 4.97 -10.04 -1.47
CA GLY A 274 3.97 -10.67 -0.60
C GLY A 274 4.08 -12.20 -0.53
N SER A 275 3.01 -12.89 -0.97
CA SER A 275 2.89 -14.36 -0.98
C SER A 275 3.61 -15.07 -2.14
N GLN A 276 4.24 -14.34 -3.08
CA GLN A 276 5.04 -14.93 -4.16
C GLN A 276 6.46 -15.32 -3.74
N ILE A 277 6.88 -14.90 -2.54
CA ILE A 277 8.13 -15.33 -1.95
C ILE A 277 7.96 -16.76 -1.39
N LEU A 278 8.50 -17.73 -2.13
CA LEU A 278 8.51 -19.16 -1.74
C LEU A 278 9.41 -19.46 -0.51
N LYS A 279 10.19 -18.49 -0.02
CA LYS A 279 11.19 -18.67 1.05
C LYS A 279 11.20 -17.49 2.02
N THR A 280 11.09 -17.73 3.32
CA THR A 280 11.29 -16.69 4.34
C THR A 280 12.73 -16.16 4.29
N TYR A 281 12.88 -14.85 4.17
CA TYR A 281 14.17 -14.18 4.14
C TYR A 281 14.46 -13.49 5.48
N THR A 282 15.74 -13.38 5.82
CA THR A 282 16.24 -12.59 6.95
C THR A 282 17.37 -11.72 6.43
N LEU A 283 17.46 -10.48 6.90
CA LEU A 283 18.63 -9.65 6.63
C LEU A 283 19.77 -10.06 7.56
N ALA A 284 20.97 -10.24 7.01
CA ALA A 284 22.15 -10.49 7.82
C ALA A 284 22.63 -9.19 8.46
N LYS A 285 22.92 -9.22 9.76
CA LYS A 285 23.59 -8.14 10.47
C LYS A 285 25.11 -8.29 10.32
N THR A 286 25.84 -7.20 10.53
CA THR A 286 27.30 -7.14 10.46
C THR A 286 28.01 -8.03 11.48
N ASP A 287 27.33 -8.39 12.58
CA ASP A 287 27.80 -9.33 13.60
C ASP A 287 27.53 -10.82 13.26
N GLY A 288 26.95 -11.09 12.08
CA GLY A 288 26.58 -12.44 11.64
C GLY A 288 25.24 -12.95 12.19
N THR A 289 24.56 -12.19 13.06
CA THR A 289 23.20 -12.50 13.51
C THR A 289 22.17 -12.11 12.44
N LYS A 290 20.94 -12.63 12.56
CA LYS A 290 19.87 -12.40 11.60
C LYS A 290 18.86 -11.38 12.14
N SER A 291 18.26 -10.59 11.27
CA SER A 291 17.05 -9.82 11.59
C SER A 291 15.89 -10.76 11.90
N ASP A 292 14.78 -10.16 12.34
CA ASP A 292 13.48 -10.84 12.31
C ASP A 292 13.16 -11.33 10.89
N GLU A 293 12.34 -12.37 10.82
CA GLU A 293 11.86 -12.95 9.57
C GLU A 293 11.04 -11.92 8.79
N LEU A 294 11.37 -11.72 7.51
CA LEU A 294 10.64 -10.88 6.58
C LEU A 294 9.30 -11.55 6.22
N SER A 295 8.34 -11.39 7.12
CA SER A 295 6.94 -11.76 6.94
C SER A 295 6.08 -10.53 6.66
N LEU A 296 4.93 -10.72 6.02
CA LEU A 296 3.95 -9.66 5.74
C LEU A 296 3.62 -8.82 7.00
N ILE A 297 3.42 -9.49 8.14
CA ILE A 297 3.08 -8.84 9.41
C ILE A 297 4.28 -8.05 9.96
N SER A 298 5.50 -8.61 9.91
CA SER A 298 6.70 -7.92 10.39
C SER A 298 6.98 -6.64 9.59
N ILE A 299 6.80 -6.70 8.26
CA ILE A 299 7.00 -5.57 7.36
C ILE A 299 5.91 -4.52 7.61
N ALA A 300 4.65 -4.95 7.76
CA ALA A 300 3.56 -4.07 8.13
C ALA A 300 3.86 -3.32 9.43
N ASN A 301 4.24 -4.03 10.48
CA ASN A 301 4.59 -3.44 11.77
C ASN A 301 5.74 -2.44 11.63
N PHE A 302 6.79 -2.78 10.89
CA PHE A 302 7.91 -1.88 10.64
C PHE A 302 7.49 -0.55 10.01
N PHE A 303 6.71 -0.58 8.93
CA PHE A 303 6.26 0.65 8.27
C PHE A 303 5.26 1.44 9.11
N PHE A 304 4.41 0.78 9.90
CA PHE A 304 3.52 1.47 10.84
C PHE A 304 4.30 2.16 11.98
N LYS A 305 5.42 1.58 12.42
CA LYS A 305 6.32 2.23 13.37
C LYS A 305 7.00 3.46 12.78
N ILE A 306 7.36 3.44 11.49
CA ILE A 306 7.83 4.65 10.79
C ILE A 306 6.70 5.70 10.74
N LEU A 307 5.51 5.29 10.32
CA LEU A 307 4.37 6.19 10.12
C LEU A 307 3.90 6.85 11.43
N SER A 308 3.95 6.12 12.54
CA SER A 308 3.62 6.63 13.88
C SER A 308 4.75 7.44 14.54
N GLY A 309 5.96 7.42 13.96
CA GLY A 309 7.14 8.09 14.51
C GLY A 309 7.86 7.32 15.62
N GLU A 310 7.51 6.05 15.88
CA GLU A 310 8.29 5.18 16.78
C GLU A 310 9.68 4.88 16.21
N ILE A 311 9.77 4.72 14.87
CA ILE A 311 11.04 4.61 14.15
C ILE A 311 11.29 5.93 13.41
N GLU A 312 12.29 6.67 13.86
CA GLU A 312 12.67 7.94 13.23
C GLU A 312 13.65 7.72 12.07
N VAL A 313 13.17 8.04 10.87
CA VAL A 313 14.03 8.13 9.68
C VAL A 313 14.74 9.48 9.70
N GLN A 314 16.06 9.46 9.68
CA GLN A 314 16.83 10.71 9.72
C GLN A 314 16.58 11.55 8.46
N GLU A 315 16.53 12.87 8.61
CA GLU A 315 16.31 13.76 7.48
C GLU A 315 17.62 14.07 6.77
N LEU A 316 17.66 13.82 5.46
CA LEU A 316 18.79 14.20 4.64
C LEU A 316 18.64 15.66 4.22
N SER A 317 19.63 16.48 4.60
CA SER A 317 19.80 17.83 4.08
C SER A 317 19.75 17.79 2.55
N SER A 318 18.80 18.51 1.95
CA SER A 318 18.49 18.48 0.52
C SER A 318 19.61 18.98 -0.40
N ALA A 319 20.72 19.45 0.15
CA ALA A 319 21.86 19.95 -0.61
C ALA A 319 22.84 18.80 -0.94
N VAL A 320 22.65 18.15 -2.09
CA VAL A 320 23.77 17.49 -2.77
C VAL A 320 24.79 18.59 -3.06
N LYS A 321 25.94 18.58 -2.39
CA LYS A 321 26.92 19.65 -2.58
C LYS A 321 27.45 19.53 -4.01
N LEU A 322 27.48 20.66 -4.72
CA LEU A 322 28.01 20.72 -6.09
C LEU A 322 29.46 20.22 -6.18
N SER A 323 30.22 20.29 -5.08
CA SER A 323 31.56 19.70 -4.94
C SER A 323 31.57 18.19 -5.12
N ASP A 324 30.54 17.51 -4.62
CA ASP A 324 30.46 16.04 -4.62
C ASP A 324 30.16 15.55 -6.04
N LEU A 325 29.35 16.30 -6.79
CA LEU A 325 29.10 16.08 -8.22
C LEU A 325 30.33 16.42 -9.10
N LYS A 326 31.06 17.50 -8.79
CA LYS A 326 32.25 17.91 -9.55
C LYS A 326 33.37 16.87 -9.49
N ARG A 327 33.55 16.21 -8.35
CA ARG A 327 34.57 15.15 -8.15
C ARG A 327 34.33 13.91 -9.02
N MET A 328 33.17 13.80 -9.69
CA MET A 328 32.83 12.71 -10.61
C MET A 328 33.12 13.04 -12.09
N LEU A 329 33.28 14.33 -12.42
CA LEU A 329 33.55 14.79 -13.79
C LEU A 329 35.05 14.94 -14.07
N GLU A 330 35.88 14.69 -13.06
CA GLU A 330 37.35 14.61 -13.11
C GLU A 330 37.79 13.15 -13.03
#